data_AF-A0A3D0Z3F9-F1
#
_entry.id   AF-A0A3D0Z3F9-F1
#
_cell.length_a   1.000
_cell.length_b   1.000
_cell.length_c   1.000
_cell.angle_alpha   90.00
_cell.angle_beta   90.00
_cell.angle_gamma   90.00
#
_symmetry.space_group_name_H-M   'P 1'
#
loop_
_entity.id
_entity.type
_entity.pdbx_description
1 polymer ?
#
loop_
_entity_poly.entity_id
_entity_poly.type
_entity_poly.pdbx_seq_one_letter_code
_entity_poly.pdbx_strand_id
1 'polypeptide(L)'
;MRLRVVSMSKKKQNKPHGHYCHVCGQHKANEKFSGKGHAAHICKSCSSLSPAERAAMITVRKIEDMAFRQLNEAEIKWLRKHLNDPRPEIRESALSVHRHKFPHYERNADKKGLIIHSLELYIHADVWDEYGDEIPVHARIFANRDGALRLIDYSLPENDQEKAVTIPKHIAQKLLKAFIHELNTPFWDTDLSDSEAGSSDPFLDILPEYYDFDADLEDESDCDSGKAPNEKEPVCYLKLELNAGKIKEITFYNQLHEEPQSMFWTLMDFFNPIELDEE
;
A
#
# COMPACT_ATOMS: atom_id res chain seq x y z
N MET A 1 -3.47 -62.25 -28.50
CA MET A 1 -4.72 -61.47 -28.52
C MET A 1 -4.45 -60.12 -29.19
N ARG A 2 -5.10 -59.82 -30.33
CA ARG A 2 -5.00 -58.51 -30.99
C ARG A 2 -6.06 -57.58 -30.40
N LEU A 3 -5.64 -56.57 -29.65
CA LEU A 3 -6.53 -55.52 -29.18
C LEU A 3 -6.88 -54.60 -30.37
N ARG A 4 -8.16 -54.54 -30.73
CA ARG A 4 -8.69 -53.55 -31.67
C ARG A 4 -8.77 -52.20 -30.94
N VAL A 5 -8.06 -51.20 -31.44
CA VAL A 5 -8.30 -49.80 -31.06
C VAL A 5 -9.60 -49.38 -31.72
N VAL A 6 -10.66 -49.22 -30.93
CA VAL A 6 -11.94 -48.66 -31.39
C VAL A 6 -11.73 -47.15 -31.53
N SER A 7 -11.85 -46.62 -32.74
CA SER A 7 -11.80 -45.18 -32.99
C SER A 7 -13.03 -44.51 -32.34
N MET A 8 -12.81 -43.71 -31.31
CA MET A 8 -13.87 -42.86 -30.77
C MET A 8 -14.13 -41.69 -31.73
N SER A 9 -15.33 -41.64 -32.30
CA SER A 9 -15.80 -40.51 -33.10
C SER A 9 -15.76 -39.24 -32.27
N LYS A 10 -15.01 -38.22 -32.74
CA LYS A 10 -14.98 -36.88 -32.13
C LYS A 10 -16.42 -36.33 -32.07
N LYS A 11 -17.01 -36.25 -30.87
CA LYS A 11 -18.24 -35.49 -30.64
C LYS A 11 -18.03 -34.09 -31.22
N LYS A 12 -18.81 -33.70 -32.23
CA LYS A 12 -18.92 -32.31 -32.70
C LYS A 12 -19.41 -31.50 -31.49
N GLN A 13 -18.50 -30.85 -30.78
CA GLN A 13 -18.90 -29.82 -29.83
C GLN A 13 -19.62 -28.73 -30.63
N ASN A 14 -20.87 -28.44 -30.26
CA ASN A 14 -21.60 -27.29 -30.78
C ASN A 14 -20.74 -26.06 -30.49
N LYS A 15 -20.05 -25.56 -31.52
CA LYS A 15 -19.30 -24.32 -31.43
C LYS A 15 -20.30 -23.23 -31.02
N PRO A 16 -20.01 -22.43 -29.98
CA PRO A 16 -20.93 -21.35 -29.60
C PRO A 16 -21.14 -20.45 -30.83
N HIS A 17 -22.37 -20.44 -31.35
CA HIS A 17 -22.75 -19.71 -32.54
C HIS A 17 -22.92 -18.22 -32.21
N GLY A 18 -21.80 -17.55 -32.00
CA GLY A 18 -21.77 -16.12 -31.77
C GLY A 18 -20.46 -15.49 -32.24
N HIS A 19 -20.49 -14.17 -32.34
CA HIS A 19 -19.33 -13.35 -32.62
C HIS A 19 -19.13 -12.33 -31.52
N TYR A 20 -17.87 -12.01 -31.31
CA TYR A 20 -17.44 -11.02 -30.36
C TYR A 20 -17.53 -9.60 -30.95
N CYS A 21 -18.16 -8.67 -30.24
CA CYS A 21 -18.23 -7.26 -30.64
C CYS A 21 -17.12 -6.46 -29.94
N HIS A 22 -16.19 -5.85 -30.70
CA HIS A 22 -15.06 -5.13 -30.09
C HIS A 22 -15.47 -3.82 -29.40
N VAL A 23 -16.62 -3.24 -29.79
CA VAL A 23 -17.11 -1.96 -29.26
C VAL A 23 -17.75 -2.12 -27.89
N CYS A 24 -18.65 -3.11 -27.71
CA CYS A 24 -19.35 -3.33 -26.44
C CYS A 24 -18.78 -4.50 -25.61
N GLY A 25 -17.80 -5.24 -26.13
CA GLY A 25 -17.14 -6.32 -25.38
C GLY A 25 -17.95 -7.60 -25.19
N GLN A 26 -19.15 -7.70 -25.77
CA GLN A 26 -20.04 -8.85 -25.55
C GLN A 26 -19.96 -9.85 -26.71
N HIS A 27 -20.07 -11.13 -26.38
CA HIS A 27 -20.33 -12.19 -27.36
C HIS A 27 -21.82 -12.20 -27.70
N LYS A 28 -22.17 -12.02 -28.98
CA LYS A 28 -23.57 -11.95 -29.43
C LYS A 28 -23.84 -12.97 -30.52
N ALA A 29 -25.08 -13.42 -30.65
CA ALA A 29 -25.50 -14.33 -31.72
C ALA A 29 -25.28 -13.70 -33.11
N ASN A 30 -25.03 -14.52 -34.14
CA ASN A 30 -24.72 -14.08 -35.50
C ASN A 30 -25.78 -13.12 -36.08
N GLU A 31 -27.06 -13.34 -35.75
CA GLU A 31 -28.18 -12.50 -36.21
C GLU A 31 -28.13 -11.05 -35.69
N LYS A 32 -27.39 -10.81 -34.60
CA LYS A 32 -27.18 -9.48 -34.01
C LYS A 32 -26.06 -8.71 -34.72
N PHE A 33 -25.42 -9.30 -35.75
CA PHE A 33 -24.47 -8.62 -36.63
C PHE A 33 -25.09 -8.39 -38.01
N SER A 34 -24.75 -7.28 -38.66
CA SER A 34 -25.05 -7.05 -40.08
C SER A 34 -23.92 -7.63 -40.93
N GLY A 35 -24.12 -7.91 -42.23
CA GLY A 35 -23.04 -8.47 -43.06
C GLY A 35 -21.74 -7.65 -43.03
N LYS A 36 -21.86 -6.31 -43.12
CA LYS A 36 -20.72 -5.38 -42.97
C LYS A 36 -20.21 -5.29 -41.53
N GLY A 37 -21.10 -5.27 -40.54
CA GLY A 37 -20.73 -5.23 -39.12
C GLY A 37 -20.05 -6.52 -38.65
N HIS A 38 -20.38 -7.65 -39.24
CA HIS A 38 -19.79 -8.96 -38.97
C HIS A 38 -18.30 -8.98 -39.33
N ALA A 39 -17.95 -8.49 -40.53
CA ALA A 39 -16.56 -8.33 -40.96
C ALA A 39 -15.77 -7.34 -40.07
N ALA A 40 -16.43 -6.30 -39.55
CA ALA A 40 -15.81 -5.31 -38.66
C ALA A 40 -15.84 -5.70 -37.17
N HIS A 41 -16.45 -6.83 -36.81
CA HIS A 41 -16.69 -7.24 -35.42
C HIS A 41 -17.47 -6.17 -34.62
N ILE A 42 -18.49 -5.58 -35.25
CA ILE A 42 -19.40 -4.56 -34.69
C ILE A 42 -20.84 -5.08 -34.78
N CYS A 43 -21.50 -5.25 -33.64
CA CYS A 43 -22.91 -5.65 -33.62
C CYS A 43 -23.84 -4.53 -34.09
N LYS A 44 -25.06 -4.88 -34.50
CA LYS A 44 -26.07 -3.95 -35.04
C LYS A 44 -26.33 -2.75 -34.13
N SER A 45 -26.45 -2.98 -32.81
CA SER A 45 -26.67 -1.92 -31.82
C SER A 45 -25.50 -0.95 -31.71
N CYS A 46 -24.26 -1.43 -31.85
CA CYS A 46 -23.08 -0.55 -31.86
C CYS A 46 -22.92 0.13 -33.21
N SER A 47 -23.37 -0.49 -34.31
CA SER A 47 -23.30 0.08 -35.64
C SER A 47 -24.22 1.28 -35.85
N SER A 48 -25.30 1.40 -35.07
CA SER A 48 -26.22 2.56 -35.10
C SER A 48 -25.70 3.76 -34.32
N LEU A 49 -24.65 3.59 -33.49
CA LEU A 49 -24.06 4.67 -32.73
C LEU A 49 -23.16 5.55 -33.60
N SER A 50 -23.02 6.82 -33.22
CA SER A 50 -22.10 7.73 -33.87
C SER A 50 -20.65 7.22 -33.73
N PRO A 51 -19.74 7.61 -34.65
CA PRO A 51 -18.32 7.28 -34.51
C PRO A 51 -17.72 7.76 -33.17
N ALA A 52 -18.17 8.90 -32.66
CA ALA A 52 -17.67 9.49 -31.41
C ALA A 52 -18.05 8.66 -30.18
N GLU A 53 -19.30 8.19 -30.11
CA GLU A 53 -19.79 7.30 -29.04
C GLU A 53 -19.11 5.94 -29.08
N ARG A 54 -18.95 5.35 -30.27
CA ARG A 54 -18.20 4.10 -30.42
C ARG A 54 -16.77 4.23 -29.92
N ALA A 55 -16.09 5.32 -30.28
CA ALA A 55 -14.74 5.58 -29.81
C ALA A 55 -14.68 5.76 -28.29
N ALA A 56 -15.68 6.39 -27.67
CA ALA A 56 -15.78 6.52 -26.22
C ALA A 56 -15.91 5.15 -25.56
N MET A 57 -16.85 4.31 -25.99
CA MET A 57 -17.06 2.98 -25.42
C MET A 57 -15.82 2.07 -25.58
N ILE A 58 -15.14 2.12 -26.72
CA ILE A 58 -13.88 1.37 -26.92
C ILE A 58 -12.81 1.85 -25.93
N THR A 59 -12.73 3.16 -25.70
CA THR A 59 -11.75 3.77 -24.78
C THR A 59 -12.04 3.40 -23.33
N VAL A 60 -13.29 3.55 -22.88
CA VAL A 60 -13.75 3.14 -21.54
C VAL A 60 -13.43 1.66 -21.31
N ARG A 61 -13.81 0.80 -22.25
CA ARG A 61 -13.55 -0.63 -22.13
C ARG A 61 -12.06 -0.97 -22.05
N LYS A 62 -11.23 -0.25 -22.81
CA LYS A 62 -9.77 -0.41 -22.75
C LYS A 62 -9.24 0.01 -21.37
N ILE A 63 -9.78 1.07 -20.77
CA ILE A 63 -9.45 1.50 -19.40
C ILE A 63 -9.89 0.43 -18.38
N GLU A 64 -11.10 -0.09 -18.49
CA GLU A 64 -11.60 -1.14 -17.59
C GLU A 64 -10.76 -2.42 -17.66
N ASP A 65 -10.36 -2.85 -18.86
CA ASP A 65 -9.45 -3.99 -19.06
C ASP A 65 -8.09 -3.78 -18.38
N MET A 66 -7.60 -2.54 -18.35
CA MET A 66 -6.35 -2.19 -17.66
C MET A 66 -6.44 -2.40 -16.13
N ALA A 67 -7.64 -2.38 -15.53
CA ALA A 67 -7.81 -2.53 -14.09
C ALA A 67 -7.33 -3.89 -13.56
N PHE A 68 -7.47 -4.95 -14.35
CA PHE A 68 -7.27 -6.33 -13.89
C PHE A 68 -5.93 -6.95 -14.32
N ARG A 69 -5.13 -6.25 -15.13
CA ARG A 69 -3.85 -6.77 -15.65
C ARG A 69 -2.64 -5.89 -15.31
N GLN A 70 -1.44 -6.40 -15.53
CA GLN A 70 -0.22 -5.61 -15.41
C GLN A 70 -0.12 -4.59 -16.56
N LEU A 71 0.35 -3.38 -16.24
CA LEU A 71 0.46 -2.27 -17.18
C LEU A 71 1.92 -1.99 -17.50
N ASN A 72 2.23 -1.76 -18.77
CA ASN A 72 3.54 -1.26 -19.16
C ASN A 72 3.62 0.28 -19.03
N GLU A 73 4.82 0.86 -19.09
CA GLU A 73 5.01 2.30 -18.91
C GLU A 73 4.21 3.16 -19.91
N ALA A 74 4.09 2.71 -21.17
CA ALA A 74 3.31 3.40 -22.19
C ALA A 74 1.81 3.39 -21.87
N GLU A 75 1.29 2.30 -21.31
CA GLU A 75 -0.09 2.16 -20.87
C GLU A 75 -0.37 2.99 -19.63
N ILE A 76 0.57 3.06 -18.69
CA ILE A 76 0.47 3.96 -17.52
C ILE A 76 0.40 5.41 -18.00
N LYS A 77 1.28 5.82 -18.91
CA LYS A 77 1.27 7.17 -19.49
C LYS A 77 -0.03 7.44 -20.26
N TRP A 78 -0.53 6.44 -20.98
CA TRP A 78 -1.79 6.52 -21.70
C TRP A 78 -2.99 6.69 -20.75
N LEU A 79 -3.05 5.90 -19.67
CA LEU A 79 -4.10 6.01 -18.64
C LEU A 79 -4.06 7.38 -17.98
N ARG A 80 -2.87 7.85 -17.58
CA ARG A 80 -2.69 9.19 -16.98
C ARG A 80 -3.15 10.32 -17.89
N LYS A 81 -2.95 10.19 -19.21
CA LYS A 81 -3.45 11.19 -20.18
C LYS A 81 -4.98 11.29 -20.15
N HIS A 82 -5.68 10.18 -19.95
CA HIS A 82 -7.15 10.14 -19.96
C HIS A 82 -7.79 10.58 -18.63
N LEU A 83 -7.00 10.90 -17.60
CA LEU A 83 -7.49 11.55 -16.38
C LEU A 83 -8.02 12.96 -16.62
N ASN A 84 -7.58 13.63 -17.69
CA ASN A 84 -8.01 14.98 -18.06
C ASN A 84 -8.81 15.00 -19.37
N ASP A 85 -9.39 13.86 -19.77
CA ASP A 85 -10.21 13.80 -20.98
C ASP A 85 -11.47 14.68 -20.85
N PRO A 86 -11.89 15.41 -21.91
CA PRO A 86 -13.10 16.23 -21.86
C PRO A 86 -14.38 15.41 -21.66
N ARG A 87 -14.38 14.11 -21.97
CA ARG A 87 -15.55 13.24 -21.82
C ARG A 87 -15.64 12.70 -20.40
N PRO A 88 -16.74 12.93 -19.67
CA PRO A 88 -16.85 12.55 -18.26
C PRO A 88 -16.75 11.04 -18.04
N GLU A 89 -17.40 10.23 -18.89
CA GLU A 89 -17.38 8.76 -18.79
C GLU A 89 -15.96 8.19 -18.83
N ILE A 90 -15.13 8.66 -19.78
CA ILE A 90 -13.73 8.22 -19.92
C ILE A 90 -12.91 8.65 -18.72
N ARG A 91 -13.10 9.90 -18.28
CA ARG A 91 -12.37 10.47 -17.15
C ARG A 91 -12.68 9.74 -15.84
N GLU A 92 -13.95 9.45 -15.57
CA GLU A 92 -14.38 8.74 -14.36
C GLU A 92 -13.85 7.30 -14.35
N SER A 93 -13.96 6.58 -15.48
CA SER A 93 -13.35 5.24 -15.60
C SER A 93 -11.84 5.30 -15.42
N ALA A 94 -11.15 6.29 -16.03
CA ALA A 94 -9.71 6.46 -15.88
C ALA A 94 -9.31 6.73 -14.43
N LEU A 95 -10.04 7.58 -13.73
CA LEU A 95 -9.82 7.89 -12.30
C LEU A 95 -10.01 6.65 -11.43
N SER A 96 -11.11 5.90 -11.64
CA SER A 96 -11.40 4.67 -10.89
C SER A 96 -10.29 3.64 -11.05
N VAL A 97 -9.92 3.33 -12.29
CA VAL A 97 -8.86 2.36 -12.59
C VAL A 97 -7.50 2.85 -12.10
N HIS A 98 -7.21 4.14 -12.25
CA HIS A 98 -5.96 4.71 -11.78
C HIS A 98 -5.82 4.63 -10.25
N ARG A 99 -6.89 4.93 -9.50
CA ARG A 99 -6.90 4.77 -8.03
C ARG A 99 -6.73 3.32 -7.61
N HIS A 100 -7.44 2.40 -8.28
CA HIS A 100 -7.32 0.97 -8.00
C HIS A 100 -5.90 0.43 -8.28
N LYS A 101 -5.26 0.86 -9.37
CA LYS A 101 -3.90 0.43 -9.73
C LYS A 101 -2.78 1.11 -8.95
N PHE A 102 -3.02 2.36 -8.55
CA PHE A 102 -2.01 3.18 -7.89
C PHE A 102 -2.62 3.82 -6.63
N PRO A 103 -2.94 3.00 -5.60
CA PRO A 103 -3.60 3.47 -4.38
C PRO A 103 -2.83 4.60 -3.67
N HIS A 104 -1.51 4.57 -3.75
CA HIS A 104 -0.65 5.59 -3.16
C HIS A 104 -0.13 6.64 -4.15
N TYR A 105 -0.69 6.77 -5.36
CA TYR A 105 -0.15 7.70 -6.36
C TYR A 105 -0.18 9.16 -5.91
N GLU A 106 -1.33 9.63 -5.43
CA GLU A 106 -1.51 11.01 -4.97
C GLU A 106 -0.57 11.28 -3.78
N ARG A 107 -0.58 10.36 -2.81
CA ARG A 107 0.35 10.36 -1.66
C ARG A 107 1.82 10.38 -2.10
N ASN A 108 2.20 9.59 -3.10
CA ASN A 108 3.57 9.54 -3.64
C ASN A 108 3.95 10.82 -4.39
N ALA A 109 2.99 11.51 -5.01
CA ALA A 109 3.24 12.81 -5.62
C ALA A 109 3.50 13.86 -4.55
N ASP A 110 2.70 13.86 -3.49
CA ASP A 110 2.87 14.76 -2.34
C ASP A 110 4.18 14.49 -1.60
N LYS A 111 4.52 13.20 -1.38
CA LYS A 111 5.79 12.76 -0.78
C LYS A 111 7.02 13.32 -1.47
N LYS A 112 7.01 13.47 -2.81
CA LYS A 112 8.14 14.03 -3.56
C LYS A 112 8.43 15.49 -3.21
N GLY A 113 7.44 16.23 -2.72
CA GLY A 113 7.59 17.62 -2.29
C GLY A 113 7.97 17.76 -0.81
N LEU A 114 7.96 16.68 -0.04
CA LEU A 114 8.24 16.72 1.40
C LEU A 114 9.74 16.79 1.66
N ILE A 115 10.10 17.63 2.62
CA ILE A 115 11.47 17.81 3.08
C ILE A 115 11.42 17.81 4.60
N ILE A 116 12.02 16.80 5.22
CA ILE A 116 12.20 16.77 6.68
C ILE A 116 13.41 17.64 7.05
N HIS A 117 13.20 18.56 7.99
CA HIS A 117 14.19 19.45 8.57
C HIS A 117 14.73 18.91 9.89
N SER A 118 13.85 18.45 10.76
CA SER A 118 14.17 17.81 12.03
C SER A 118 13.27 16.60 12.25
N LEU A 119 13.81 15.59 12.90
CA LEU A 119 13.13 14.35 13.28
C LEU A 119 13.45 14.06 14.73
N GLU A 120 12.44 13.73 15.50
CA GLU A 120 12.55 13.21 16.86
C GLU A 120 11.81 11.87 16.91
N LEU A 121 12.53 10.80 17.21
CA LEU A 121 12.02 9.45 17.38
C LEU A 121 12.24 9.03 18.83
N TYR A 122 11.18 8.61 19.51
CA TYR A 122 11.22 8.06 20.85
C TYR A 122 10.65 6.65 20.81
N ILE A 123 11.34 5.72 21.46
CA ILE A 123 10.94 4.31 21.55
C ILE A 123 11.08 3.88 23.01
N HIS A 124 10.04 3.22 23.51
CA HIS A 124 10.00 2.53 24.79
C HIS A 124 9.33 1.16 24.58
N ALA A 125 10.07 0.22 23.99
CA ALA A 125 9.56 -1.07 23.55
C ALA A 125 10.69 -2.08 23.32
N ASP A 126 10.33 -3.34 23.18
CA ASP A 126 11.23 -4.37 22.66
C ASP A 126 11.32 -4.25 21.12
N VAL A 127 12.55 -4.16 20.63
CA VAL A 127 12.88 -4.03 19.21
C VAL A 127 13.63 -5.29 18.78
N TRP A 128 13.28 -5.84 17.63
CA TRP A 128 13.94 -7.01 17.06
C TRP A 128 15.22 -6.61 16.34
N ASP A 129 16.32 -7.29 16.62
CA ASP A 129 17.57 -7.12 15.86
C ASP A 129 17.59 -7.95 14.56
N GLU A 130 18.71 -7.90 13.84
CA GLU A 130 18.90 -8.66 12.60
C GLU A 130 18.97 -10.19 12.79
N TYR A 131 19.20 -10.66 14.02
CA TYR A 131 19.25 -12.06 14.40
C TYR A 131 17.90 -12.58 14.92
N GLY A 132 16.93 -11.69 15.13
CA GLY A 132 15.61 -12.01 15.67
C GLY A 132 15.58 -12.09 17.19
N ASP A 133 16.54 -11.47 17.88
CA ASP A 133 16.53 -11.32 19.33
C ASP A 133 15.76 -10.05 19.73
N GLU A 134 14.96 -10.14 20.81
CA GLU A 134 14.24 -9.01 21.39
C GLU A 134 15.17 -8.16 22.26
N ILE A 135 15.34 -6.89 21.90
CA ILE A 135 16.19 -5.94 22.63
C ILE A 135 15.29 -4.87 23.26
N PRO A 136 15.26 -4.75 24.60
CA PRO A 136 14.50 -3.69 25.26
C PRO A 136 15.17 -2.33 25.00
N VAL A 137 14.45 -1.43 24.34
CA VAL A 137 14.92 -0.09 23.99
C VAL A 137 14.08 0.95 24.71
N HIS A 138 14.74 1.83 25.47
CA HIS A 138 14.16 3.06 25.98
C HIS A 138 15.06 4.24 25.58
N ALA A 139 14.81 4.81 24.41
CA ALA A 139 15.71 5.80 23.82
C ALA A 139 14.96 6.89 23.04
N ARG A 140 15.61 8.05 22.90
CA ARG A 140 15.17 9.16 22.09
C ARG A 140 16.27 9.63 21.15
N ILE A 141 15.98 9.68 19.86
CA ILE A 141 16.91 10.08 18.81
C ILE A 141 16.41 11.34 18.12
N PHE A 142 17.28 12.32 17.98
CA PHE A 142 17.08 13.54 17.22
C PHE A 142 17.97 13.53 15.98
N ALA A 143 17.40 13.78 14.82
CA ALA A 143 18.13 13.87 13.56
C ALA A 143 17.80 15.18 12.84
N ASN A 144 18.81 16.02 12.65
CA ASN A 144 18.67 17.28 11.94
C ASN A 144 19.23 17.21 10.52
N ARG A 145 18.59 17.93 9.61
CA ARG A 145 18.99 18.04 8.19
C ARG A 145 20.38 18.65 8.01
N ASP A 146 20.87 19.40 9.00
CA ASP A 146 22.23 19.96 8.99
C ASP A 146 23.30 18.95 9.41
N GLY A 147 22.90 17.76 9.85
CA GLY A 147 23.81 16.65 10.17
C GLY A 147 24.09 16.45 11.65
N ALA A 148 23.48 17.23 12.53
CA ALA A 148 23.54 16.96 13.97
C ALA A 148 22.57 15.82 14.33
N LEU A 149 23.12 14.71 14.80
CA LEU A 149 22.39 13.58 15.38
C LEU A 149 22.64 13.55 16.90
N ARG A 150 21.61 13.23 17.67
CA ARG A 150 21.68 13.14 19.12
C ARG A 150 20.84 11.97 19.61
N LEU A 151 21.41 11.11 20.42
CA LEU A 151 20.76 9.97 21.06
C LEU A 151 20.76 10.23 22.57
N ILE A 152 19.61 10.00 23.19
CA ILE A 152 19.45 9.92 24.64
C ILE A 152 18.96 8.50 24.94
N ASP A 153 19.81 7.69 25.56
CA ASP A 153 19.48 6.34 26.00
C ASP A 153 19.14 6.37 27.50
N TYR A 154 17.87 6.13 27.84
CA TYR A 154 17.39 6.18 29.21
C TYR A 154 17.74 4.92 30.02
N SER A 155 18.24 3.88 29.38
CA SER A 155 18.71 2.65 30.05
C SER A 155 20.09 2.83 30.68
N LEU A 156 20.83 3.88 30.29
CA LEU A 156 22.17 4.19 30.79
C LEU A 156 22.13 5.18 31.98
N PRO A 157 23.17 5.23 32.82
CA PRO A 157 23.29 6.25 33.87
C PRO A 157 23.50 7.66 33.28
N GLU A 158 22.99 8.70 33.95
CA GLU A 158 22.91 10.11 33.46
C GLU A 158 24.15 10.65 32.75
N ASN A 159 25.36 10.24 33.16
CA ASN A 159 26.60 10.70 32.54
C ASN A 159 26.84 10.15 31.12
N ASP A 160 26.29 8.98 30.79
CA ASP A 160 26.54 8.26 29.53
C ASP A 160 25.27 8.14 28.65
N GLN A 161 24.15 8.72 29.09
CA GLN A 161 22.87 8.67 28.36
C GLN A 161 22.94 9.40 27.02
N GLU A 162 23.68 10.50 26.94
CA GLU A 162 23.68 11.38 25.77
C GLU A 162 24.88 11.11 24.86
N LYS A 163 24.60 10.73 23.62
CA LYS A 163 25.58 10.61 22.55
C LYS A 163 25.23 11.58 21.42
N ALA A 164 26.20 12.34 20.95
CA ALA A 164 26.02 13.27 19.83
C ALA A 164 27.03 12.97 18.72
N VAL A 165 26.54 12.84 17.50
CA VAL A 165 27.35 12.58 16.30
C VAL A 165 27.03 13.63 15.26
N THR A 166 28.06 14.14 14.57
CA THR A 166 27.88 15.05 13.44
C THR A 166 28.20 14.32 12.15
N ILE A 167 27.21 14.17 11.28
CA ILE A 167 27.37 13.57 9.95
C ILE A 167 27.40 14.64 8.86
N PRO A 168 28.03 14.39 7.70
CA PRO A 168 27.97 15.30 6.57
C PRO A 168 26.53 15.62 6.14
N LYS A 169 26.25 16.90 5.87
CA LYS A 169 24.91 17.40 5.48
C LYS A 169 24.25 16.61 4.35
N HIS A 170 25.01 16.19 3.34
CA HIS A 170 24.46 15.42 2.22
C HIS A 170 23.99 14.01 2.63
N ILE A 171 24.65 13.38 3.60
CA ILE A 171 24.26 12.08 4.18
C ILE A 171 22.99 12.26 5.01
N ALA A 172 22.93 13.29 5.86
CA ALA A 172 21.74 13.61 6.65
C ALA A 172 20.51 13.85 5.77
N GLN A 173 20.68 14.59 4.67
CA GLN A 173 19.60 14.81 3.71
C GLN A 173 19.14 13.53 3.02
N LYS A 174 20.06 12.61 2.72
CA LYS A 174 19.75 11.30 2.11
C LYS A 174 19.00 10.42 3.12
N LEU A 175 19.47 10.36 4.37
CA LEU A 175 18.84 9.64 5.48
C LEU A 175 17.40 10.10 5.70
N LEU A 176 17.22 11.40 5.95
CA LEU A 176 15.88 11.96 6.17
C LEU A 176 14.96 11.76 4.96
N LYS A 177 15.50 11.78 3.75
CA LYS A 177 14.72 11.45 2.55
C LYS A 177 14.31 9.97 2.51
N ALA A 178 15.17 9.05 2.95
CA ALA A 178 14.85 7.63 3.05
C ALA A 178 13.68 7.41 4.02
N PHE A 179 13.67 8.11 5.16
CA PHE A 179 12.56 8.02 6.12
C PHE A 179 11.21 8.50 5.56
N ILE A 180 11.18 9.47 4.64
CA ILE A 180 9.92 9.84 3.95
C ILE A 180 9.34 8.65 3.16
N HIS A 181 10.20 7.77 2.63
CA HIS A 181 9.76 6.59 1.91
C HIS A 181 9.20 5.53 2.87
N GLU A 182 9.90 5.28 3.96
CA GLU A 182 9.55 4.32 5.02
C GLU A 182 8.24 4.66 5.73
N LEU A 183 7.98 5.95 5.93
CA LEU A 183 6.74 6.47 6.47
C LEU A 183 5.60 6.40 5.44
N ASN A 184 5.23 5.21 4.93
CA ASN A 184 4.17 5.08 3.93
C ASN A 184 2.80 4.81 4.53
N THR A 185 2.72 3.91 5.49
CA THR A 185 1.47 3.51 6.16
C THR A 185 1.12 4.47 7.31
N PRO A 186 2.00 4.77 8.29
CA PRO A 186 1.62 5.61 9.44
C PRO A 186 1.57 7.11 9.13
N PHE A 187 2.06 7.52 7.95
CA PHE A 187 2.24 8.93 7.63
C PHE A 187 0.97 9.64 7.16
N TRP A 188 -0.10 8.92 6.89
CA TRP A 188 -1.36 9.52 6.45
C TRP A 188 -2.42 9.28 7.50
N ASP A 189 -3.06 10.35 7.97
CA ASP A 189 -4.02 10.31 9.09
C ASP A 189 -5.19 9.34 8.81
N THR A 190 -5.46 9.03 7.53
CA THR A 190 -6.47 8.07 7.08
C THR A 190 -6.11 6.60 7.37
N ASP A 191 -4.83 6.29 7.54
CA ASP A 191 -4.34 4.92 7.75
C ASP A 191 -4.19 4.57 9.25
N LEU A 192 -4.31 5.56 10.13
CA LEU A 192 -4.29 5.40 11.60
C LEU A 192 -5.71 5.37 12.20
N SER A 193 -6.73 4.97 11.43
CA SER A 193 -8.09 4.82 11.95
C SER A 193 -8.23 3.56 12.82
N ASP A 194 -7.50 3.52 13.93
CA ASP A 194 -7.80 2.64 15.08
C ASP A 194 -8.89 3.26 15.98
N SER A 195 -9.47 4.40 15.58
CA SER A 195 -10.65 4.98 16.20
C SER A 195 -11.91 4.64 15.40
N GLU A 196 -12.39 3.41 15.54
CA GLU A 196 -13.77 3.12 15.94
C GLU A 196 -13.98 1.60 15.99
N ALA A 197 -14.33 1.12 17.18
CA ALA A 197 -14.92 -0.19 17.39
C ALA A 197 -16.00 -0.46 16.32
N GLY A 198 -15.76 -1.45 15.45
CA GLY A 198 -16.77 -1.92 14.50
C GLY A 198 -16.38 -1.95 13.02
N SER A 199 -15.10 -1.88 12.64
CA SER A 199 -14.73 -2.33 11.29
C SER A 199 -14.65 -3.85 11.30
N SER A 200 -15.76 -4.48 10.93
CA SER A 200 -15.80 -5.87 10.49
C SER A 200 -14.66 -6.14 9.52
N ASP A 201 -13.72 -6.97 9.94
CA ASP A 201 -12.65 -7.50 9.12
C ASP A 201 -13.26 -8.11 7.84
N PRO A 202 -13.00 -7.56 6.63
CA PRO A 202 -13.58 -8.06 5.39
C PRO A 202 -13.13 -9.49 5.04
N PHE A 203 -12.19 -10.05 5.82
CA PHE A 203 -11.62 -11.37 5.61
C PHE A 203 -12.26 -12.46 6.46
N LEU A 204 -13.04 -12.13 7.50
CA LEU A 204 -13.70 -13.12 8.36
C LEU A 204 -15.07 -13.59 7.85
N ASP A 205 -15.66 -12.92 6.85
CA ASP A 205 -16.93 -13.34 6.22
C ASP A 205 -16.77 -14.47 5.18
N ILE A 206 -15.56 -15.03 5.01
CA ILE A 206 -15.24 -16.10 4.02
C ILE A 206 -14.65 -17.35 4.70
N LEU A 207 -14.94 -17.60 5.97
CA LEU A 207 -14.71 -18.91 6.58
C LEU A 207 -16.06 -19.64 6.73
N PRO A 208 -16.28 -20.74 5.99
CA PRO A 208 -17.49 -21.56 6.13
C PRO A 208 -17.71 -22.01 7.58
N GLU A 209 -18.96 -21.91 8.05
CA GLU A 209 -19.50 -22.28 9.37
C GLU A 209 -19.31 -23.77 9.73
N TYR A 210 -18.08 -24.29 9.79
CA TYR A 210 -17.85 -25.66 10.23
C TYR A 210 -16.49 -25.90 10.86
N TYR A 211 -16.18 -25.19 11.95
CA TYR A 211 -15.17 -25.65 12.92
C TYR A 211 -15.61 -25.25 14.33
N ASP A 212 -16.48 -26.08 14.91
CA ASP A 212 -16.56 -26.26 16.37
C ASP A 212 -15.21 -26.83 16.83
N PHE A 213 -14.42 -26.01 17.51
CA PHE A 213 -13.35 -26.50 18.38
C PHE A 213 -13.72 -26.09 19.80
N ASP A 214 -14.47 -26.98 20.47
CA ASP A 214 -14.54 -27.04 21.91
C ASP A 214 -13.11 -27.16 22.45
N ALA A 215 -12.62 -26.09 23.07
CA ALA A 215 -11.51 -26.15 23.99
C ALA A 215 -11.77 -25.21 25.14
N ASP A 216 -12.17 -25.82 26.25
CA ASP A 216 -12.14 -25.30 27.61
C ASP A 216 -10.90 -24.43 27.83
N LEU A 217 -11.10 -23.11 27.94
CA LEU A 217 -10.19 -22.24 28.65
C LEU A 217 -11.00 -21.46 29.67
N GLU A 218 -10.64 -21.74 30.92
CA GLU A 218 -11.25 -21.30 32.14
C GLU A 218 -11.37 -19.78 32.21
N ASP A 219 -12.50 -19.37 32.77
CA ASP A 219 -12.83 -18.04 33.27
C ASP A 219 -11.76 -17.53 34.27
N GLU A 220 -11.84 -16.24 34.57
CA GLU A 220 -11.10 -15.46 35.58
C GLU A 220 -9.92 -14.60 35.06
N SER A 221 -10.23 -13.38 34.59
CA SER A 221 -9.71 -12.18 35.27
C SER A 221 -10.41 -10.89 34.81
N ASP A 222 -11.18 -10.33 35.74
CA ASP A 222 -11.54 -8.92 35.96
C ASP A 222 -11.66 -7.97 34.76
N CYS A 223 -12.91 -7.75 34.34
CA CYS A 223 -13.33 -6.55 33.63
C CYS A 223 -13.44 -5.36 34.60
N ASP A 224 -12.32 -4.68 34.90
CA ASP A 224 -12.36 -3.37 35.57
C ASP A 224 -12.83 -2.30 34.58
N SER A 225 -14.14 -2.05 34.64
CA SER A 225 -14.79 -0.93 34.00
C SER A 225 -14.56 0.35 34.81
N GLY A 226 -13.67 1.20 34.31
CA GLY A 226 -13.64 2.63 34.65
C GLY A 226 -12.36 3.12 35.32
N LYS A 227 -11.44 3.63 34.50
CA LYS A 227 -10.52 4.71 34.88
C LYS A 227 -10.39 5.71 33.74
N ALA A 228 -10.40 7.00 34.10
CA ALA A 228 -10.03 8.14 33.28
C ALA A 228 -8.72 7.87 32.49
N PRO A 229 -8.44 8.55 31.36
CA PRO A 229 -7.27 8.24 30.53
C PRO A 229 -6.00 8.46 31.35
N ASN A 230 -5.48 7.39 31.93
CA ASN A 230 -4.12 7.39 32.46
C ASN A 230 -3.21 7.71 31.29
N GLU A 231 -2.31 8.66 31.50
CA GLU A 231 -1.14 8.97 30.68
C GLU A 231 -0.32 7.69 30.51
N LYS A 232 -0.75 6.78 29.64
CA LYS A 232 0.07 5.63 29.23
C LYS A 232 1.23 6.23 28.44
N GLU A 233 2.46 5.99 28.91
CA GLU A 233 3.65 6.32 28.13
C GLU A 233 3.54 5.65 26.75
N PRO A 234 3.80 6.39 25.66
CA PRO A 234 3.71 5.82 24.33
C PRO A 234 4.85 4.83 24.10
N VAL A 235 4.53 3.71 23.47
CA VAL A 235 5.51 2.70 23.01
C VAL A 235 6.46 3.33 21.97
N CYS A 236 5.93 4.22 21.12
CA CYS A 236 6.73 5.00 20.21
C CYS A 236 6.10 6.37 19.93
N TYR A 237 6.94 7.39 19.79
CA TYR A 237 6.55 8.73 19.37
C TYR A 237 7.49 9.22 18.27
N LEU A 238 6.92 9.70 17.17
CA LEU A 238 7.64 10.27 16.05
C LEU A 238 7.13 11.68 15.76
N LYS A 239 8.04 12.64 15.82
CA LYS A 239 7.79 14.04 15.48
C LYS A 239 8.68 14.45 14.32
N LEU A 240 8.06 15.05 13.32
CA LEU A 240 8.71 15.48 12.09
C LEU A 240 8.42 16.96 11.85
N GLU A 241 9.46 17.73 11.63
CA GLU A 241 9.35 19.10 11.11
C GLU A 241 9.56 19.07 9.60
N LEU A 242 8.51 19.38 8.85
CA LEU A 242 8.49 19.37 7.40
C LEU A 242 8.77 20.76 6.83
N ASN A 243 8.76 20.86 5.50
CA ASN A 243 8.84 22.12 4.79
C ASN A 243 7.77 23.11 5.27
N ALA A 244 8.12 24.40 5.25
CA ALA A 244 7.29 25.51 5.74
C ALA A 244 6.95 25.46 7.25
N GLY A 245 7.72 24.72 8.06
CA GLY A 245 7.55 24.66 9.52
C GLY A 245 6.32 23.84 9.95
N LYS A 246 5.75 23.03 9.05
CA LYS A 246 4.65 22.14 9.38
C LYS A 246 5.16 21.00 10.24
N ILE A 247 4.62 20.85 11.44
CA ILE A 247 4.96 19.76 12.35
C ILE A 247 3.95 18.62 12.15
N LYS A 248 4.44 17.39 12.05
CA LYS A 248 3.63 16.17 12.06
C LYS A 248 4.07 15.29 13.22
N GLU A 249 3.12 14.86 14.03
CA GLU A 249 3.34 14.01 15.21
C GLU A 249 2.53 12.71 15.04
N ILE A 250 3.17 11.58 15.35
CA ILE A 250 2.58 10.24 15.29
C ILE A 250 2.95 9.55 16.58
N THR A 251 1.95 8.99 17.27
CA THR A 251 2.13 8.34 18.57
C THR A 251 1.50 6.96 18.55
N PHE A 252 2.24 5.96 19.00
CA PHE A 252 1.82 4.57 19.12
C PHE A 252 1.79 4.17 20.59
N TYR A 253 0.65 3.63 21.06
CA TYR A 253 0.45 3.27 22.47
C TYR A 253 0.39 1.76 22.71
N ASN A 254 0.15 0.96 21.67
CA ASN A 254 -0.17 -0.46 21.84
C ASN A 254 0.94 -1.36 21.27
N GLN A 255 1.44 -1.07 20.07
CA GLN A 255 2.44 -1.89 19.40
C GLN A 255 3.44 -1.00 18.64
N LEU A 256 4.69 -1.44 18.61
CA LEU A 256 5.72 -0.85 17.78
C LEU A 256 5.60 -1.43 16.36
N HIS A 257 5.31 -0.57 15.39
CA HIS A 257 5.28 -0.95 13.99
C HIS A 257 6.69 -1.21 13.42
N GLU A 258 6.77 -1.97 12.33
CA GLU A 258 8.04 -2.27 11.65
C GLU A 258 8.75 -1.00 11.16
N GLU A 259 8.01 0.03 10.73
CA GLU A 259 8.62 1.24 10.16
C GLU A 259 9.44 2.04 11.20
N PRO A 260 8.92 2.37 12.40
CA PRO A 260 9.73 2.94 13.48
C PRO A 260 10.94 2.09 13.90
N GLN A 261 10.83 0.76 13.90
CA GLN A 261 11.96 -0.14 14.23
C GLN A 261 13.09 -0.02 13.21
N SER A 262 12.75 -0.07 11.92
CA SER A 262 13.73 0.06 10.85
C SER A 262 14.40 1.45 10.84
N MET A 263 13.63 2.50 11.14
CA MET A 263 14.19 3.85 11.33
C MET A 263 15.18 3.92 12.50
N PHE A 264 14.87 3.25 13.61
CA PHE A 264 15.75 3.18 14.78
C PHE A 264 17.09 2.51 14.44
N TRP A 265 17.08 1.33 13.82
CA TRP A 265 18.30 0.64 13.44
C TRP A 265 19.15 1.45 12.46
N THR A 266 18.51 2.04 11.44
CA THR A 266 19.20 2.92 10.49
C THR A 266 19.86 4.13 11.18
N LEU A 267 19.27 4.66 12.26
CA LEU A 267 19.87 5.73 13.04
C LEU A 267 21.02 5.22 13.92
N MET A 268 20.86 4.03 14.51
CA MET A 268 21.87 3.42 15.39
C MET A 268 23.18 3.10 14.67
N ASP A 269 23.15 2.78 13.38
CA ASP A 269 24.35 2.59 12.55
C ASP A 269 25.30 3.81 12.57
N PHE A 270 24.78 5.02 12.79
CA PHE A 270 25.61 6.23 12.89
C PHE A 270 26.23 6.43 14.27
N PHE A 271 25.64 5.86 15.31
CA PHE A 271 26.15 5.95 16.69
C PHE A 271 27.09 4.79 17.03
N ASN A 272 26.86 3.62 16.44
CA ASN A 272 27.67 2.42 16.59
C ASN A 272 28.06 1.91 15.19
N PRO A 273 28.98 2.60 14.48
CA PRO A 273 29.44 2.09 13.19
C PRO A 273 30.05 0.71 13.40
N ILE A 274 29.53 -0.29 12.70
CA ILE A 274 30.12 -1.63 12.67
C ILE A 274 31.55 -1.45 12.15
N GLU A 275 32.55 -1.70 13.00
CA GLU A 275 33.94 -1.84 12.56
C GLU A 275 33.95 -3.07 11.65
N LEU A 276 33.83 -2.84 10.34
CA LEU A 276 34.15 -3.87 9.35
C LEU A 276 35.65 -4.07 9.45
N ASP A 277 36.04 -5.10 10.22
CA ASP A 277 37.39 -5.64 10.18
C ASP A 277 37.74 -5.91 8.71
N GLU A 278 38.68 -5.11 8.18
CA GLU A 278 39.29 -5.31 6.88
C GLU A 278 40.15 -6.59 6.93
N GLU A 279 39.60 -7.73 6.49
CA GLU A 279 40.39 -8.91 6.07
C GLU A 279 40.66 -8.92 4.56
#